data_AF-A0A2T5BQ94-F1
#
_entry.id   AF-A0A2T5BQ94-F1
#
_cell.length_a   1.000
_cell.length_b   1.000
_cell.length_c   1.000
_cell.angle_alpha   90.00
_cell.angle_beta   90.00
_cell.angle_gamma   90.00
#
_symmetry.space_group_name_H-M   'P 1'
#
loop_
_entity.id
_entity.type
_entity.pdbx_description
1 polymer ?
#
loop_
_entity_poly.entity_id
_entity_poly.type
_entity_poly.pdbx_seq_one_letter_code
_entity_poly.pdbx_strand_id
1 'polypeptide(L)'
;MSALPDVSWCRKGGARGYVTTQPIEWWIGKKESGWKLTVPVDREFESSVPRWLTWVFSPDDPFFLKSAAIHDTLLEEGFRQAFADSQWFEAALSEHAPGLRTWVAYSAMRARRFLLWATGRSPE
;
A
#
# COMPACT_ATOMS: atom_id res chain seq x y z
N MET A 1 -1.79 -21.32 8.86
CA MET A 1 -0.51 -20.64 8.59
C MET A 1 -0.58 -20.13 7.17
N SER A 2 -0.82 -18.84 6.96
CA SER A 2 -0.79 -18.27 5.61
C SER A 2 0.63 -18.39 5.07
N ALA A 3 0.79 -18.90 3.85
CA ALA A 3 2.08 -18.87 3.16
C ALA A 3 2.53 -17.41 3.06
N LEU A 4 3.82 -17.15 3.27
CA LEU A 4 4.37 -15.81 3.05
C LEU A 4 4.16 -15.44 1.57
N PRO A 5 3.78 -14.19 1.28
CA PRO A 5 3.59 -13.74 -0.09
C PRO A 5 4.93 -13.71 -0.81
N ASP A 6 4.90 -13.92 -2.12
CA ASP A 6 6.09 -13.80 -2.95
C ASP A 6 6.53 -12.33 -3.01
N VAL A 7 7.76 -12.06 -2.57
CA VAL A 7 8.39 -10.73 -2.56
C VAL A 7 9.59 -10.65 -3.51
N SER A 8 9.81 -11.67 -4.35
CA SER A 8 10.92 -11.71 -5.32
C SER A 8 10.88 -10.56 -6.36
N TRP A 9 9.72 -9.92 -6.50
CA TRP A 9 9.49 -8.75 -7.35
C TRP A 9 9.99 -7.42 -6.76
N CYS A 10 10.49 -7.40 -5.52
CA CYS A 10 11.08 -6.20 -4.92
C CYS A 10 12.37 -6.49 -4.14
N ARG A 11 13.18 -5.45 -3.97
CA ARG A 11 14.36 -5.46 -3.11
C ARG A 11 14.40 -4.21 -2.23
N LYS A 12 14.92 -4.36 -1.02
CA LYS A 12 15.19 -3.22 -0.13
C LYS A 12 16.37 -2.40 -0.69
N GLY A 13 16.20 -1.09 -0.82
CA GLY A 13 17.17 -0.18 -1.44
C GLY A 13 16.52 1.08 -2.05
N GLY A 14 17.30 1.90 -2.74
CA GLY A 14 16.83 3.16 -3.33
C GLY A 14 16.72 4.30 -2.30
N ALA A 15 16.32 5.48 -2.76
CA ALA A 15 16.11 6.65 -1.90
C ALA A 15 14.82 6.52 -1.06
N ARG A 16 13.82 5.79 -1.56
CA ARG A 16 12.53 5.57 -0.88
C ARG A 16 12.44 4.29 -0.04
N GLY A 17 13.49 3.47 -0.02
CA GLY A 17 13.62 2.29 0.85
C GLY A 17 13.32 0.94 0.19
N TYR A 18 12.46 0.90 -0.83
CA TYR A 18 12.24 -0.28 -1.67
C TYR A 18 12.26 0.05 -3.16
N VAL A 19 12.69 -0.92 -3.98
CA VAL A 19 12.72 -0.83 -5.45
C VAL A 19 12.09 -2.08 -6.05
N THR A 20 11.21 -1.92 -7.04
CA THR A 20 10.66 -3.02 -7.83
C THR A 20 11.72 -3.60 -8.77
N THR A 21 11.88 -4.93 -8.76
CA THR A 21 12.76 -5.67 -9.68
C THR A 21 11.97 -6.30 -10.83
N GLN A 22 10.65 -6.42 -10.68
CA GLN A 22 9.74 -6.98 -11.67
C GLN A 22 8.48 -6.09 -11.78
N PRO A 23 7.82 -6.08 -12.94
CA PRO A 23 6.60 -5.32 -13.09
C PRO A 23 5.48 -5.95 -12.27
N ILE A 24 4.71 -5.13 -11.56
CA ILE A 24 3.55 -5.59 -10.79
C ILE A 24 2.30 -5.22 -11.56
N GLU A 25 1.47 -6.22 -11.85
CA GLU A 25 0.16 -6.00 -12.45
C GLU A 25 -0.93 -6.04 -11.38
N TRP A 26 -1.72 -4.98 -11.31
CA TRP A 26 -2.85 -4.86 -10.38
C TRP A 26 -4.13 -4.47 -11.11
N TRP A 27 -5.15 -5.31 -11.02
CA TRP A 27 -6.47 -5.00 -11.54
C TRP A 27 -7.27 -4.19 -10.51
N ILE A 28 -7.64 -2.97 -10.88
CA ILE A 28 -8.35 -2.07 -9.97
C ILE A 28 -9.79 -2.55 -9.78
N GLY A 29 -10.20 -2.70 -8.51
CA GLY A 29 -11.57 -3.02 -8.08
C GLY A 29 -12.02 -4.47 -8.30
N LYS A 30 -11.68 -5.08 -9.44
CA LYS A 30 -11.88 -6.53 -9.68
C LYS A 30 -10.92 -7.06 -10.72
N LYS A 31 -10.62 -8.35 -10.68
CA LYS A 31 -9.95 -9.05 -11.79
C LYS A 31 -10.74 -8.82 -13.08
N GLU A 32 -10.03 -8.49 -14.16
CA GLU A 32 -10.63 -8.20 -15.47
C GLU A 32 -11.64 -7.03 -15.44
N SER A 33 -11.42 -6.03 -14.57
CA SER A 33 -12.23 -4.81 -14.54
C SER A 33 -12.13 -3.95 -15.80
N GLY A 34 -11.20 -4.27 -16.71
CA GLY A 34 -10.83 -3.44 -17.86
C GLY A 34 -9.77 -2.38 -17.52
N TRP A 35 -9.40 -2.25 -16.24
CA TRP A 35 -8.34 -1.33 -15.82
C TRP A 35 -7.26 -2.05 -15.01
N LYS A 36 -6.09 -2.16 -15.64
CA LYS A 36 -4.87 -2.74 -15.07
C LYS A 36 -3.86 -1.64 -14.79
N LEU A 37 -3.56 -1.41 -13.51
CA LEU A 37 -2.39 -0.65 -13.08
C LEU A 37 -1.15 -1.51 -13.27
N THR A 38 -0.10 -0.95 -13.87
CA THR A 38 1.18 -1.64 -14.04
C THR A 38 2.27 -0.81 -13.36
N VAL A 39 2.82 -1.32 -12.26
CA VAL A 39 3.97 -0.70 -11.61
C VAL A 39 5.22 -1.12 -12.39
N PRO A 40 6.00 -0.17 -12.94
CA PRO A 40 7.17 -0.52 -13.76
C PRO A 40 8.31 -1.11 -12.91
N VAL A 41 9.29 -1.71 -13.60
CA VAL A 41 10.57 -2.13 -13.00
C VAL A 41 11.38 -0.89 -12.61
N ASP A 42 12.24 -1.02 -11.60
CA ASP A 42 13.09 0.04 -11.03
C ASP A 42 12.29 1.21 -10.46
N ARG A 43 11.03 0.97 -10.08
CA ARG A 43 10.19 1.94 -9.38
C ARG A 43 10.52 1.91 -7.90
N GLU A 44 10.94 3.06 -7.38
CA GLU A 44 11.11 3.23 -5.94
C GLU A 44 9.77 3.48 -5.26
N PHE A 45 9.51 2.80 -4.15
CA PHE A 45 8.33 2.98 -3.31
C PHE A 45 8.72 2.94 -1.84
N GLU A 46 7.90 3.58 -1.00
CA GLU A 46 8.08 3.67 0.43
C GLU A 46 6.99 2.87 1.15
N SER A 47 7.41 1.83 1.86
CA SER A 47 6.55 1.15 2.83
C SER A 47 6.61 1.87 4.18
N SER A 48 6.04 3.07 4.25
CA SER A 48 6.01 3.86 5.49
C SER A 48 4.76 3.59 6.31
N VAL A 49 4.95 3.09 7.53
CA VAL A 49 3.89 2.99 8.54
C VAL A 49 3.99 4.21 9.46
N PRO A 50 2.88 4.90 9.79
CA PRO A 50 2.90 5.97 10.79
C PRO A 50 3.56 5.52 12.10
N ARG A 51 4.45 6.34 12.68
CA ARG A 51 5.27 5.98 13.88
C ARG A 51 4.49 5.45 15.09
N TRP A 52 3.21 5.76 15.21
CA TRP A 52 2.35 5.26 16.30
C TRP A 52 1.72 3.90 15.98
N LEU A 53 1.75 3.47 14.71
CA LEU A 53 1.33 2.15 14.23
C LEU A 53 2.49 1.18 14.03
N THR A 54 3.75 1.63 14.08
CA THR A 54 4.93 0.77 13.88
C THR A 54 5.06 -0.34 14.93
N TRP A 55 4.39 -0.21 16.08
CA TRP A 55 4.29 -1.28 17.09
C TRP A 55 3.39 -2.45 16.67
N VAL A 56 2.45 -2.21 15.74
CA VAL A 56 1.47 -3.20 15.28
C VAL A 56 1.74 -3.65 13.84
N PHE A 57 2.27 -2.75 13.01
CA PHE A 57 2.60 -3.00 11.61
C PHE A 57 4.10 -2.78 11.40
N SER A 58 4.80 -3.82 10.96
CA SER A 58 6.18 -3.67 10.52
C SER A 58 6.19 -3.04 9.13
N PRO A 59 7.02 -2.01 8.86
CA PRO A 59 7.17 -1.44 7.52
C PRO A 59 7.74 -2.46 6.52
N ASP A 60 8.47 -3.46 7.01
CA ASP A 60 9.07 -4.52 6.18
C ASP A 60 8.17 -5.78 6.08
N ASP A 61 6.89 -5.69 6.46
CA ASP A 61 5.98 -6.84 6.42
C ASP A 61 5.66 -7.24 4.96
N PRO A 62 6.05 -8.45 4.50
CA PRO A 62 5.85 -8.92 3.14
C PRO A 62 4.41 -8.78 2.62
N PHE A 63 3.42 -8.90 3.52
CA PHE A 63 2.00 -8.82 3.19
C PHE A 63 1.53 -7.44 2.75
N PHE A 64 2.27 -6.37 3.10
CA PHE A 64 1.88 -5.00 2.80
C PHE A 64 2.78 -4.33 1.73
N LEU A 65 3.89 -4.96 1.34
CA LEU A 65 4.82 -4.38 0.35
C LEU A 65 4.13 -4.13 -1.00
N LYS A 66 3.33 -5.08 -1.48
CA LYS A 66 2.60 -4.94 -2.75
C LYS A 66 1.58 -3.81 -2.68
N SER A 67 0.87 -3.73 -1.57
CA SER A 67 -0.09 -2.65 -1.31
C SER A 67 0.58 -1.28 -1.27
N ALA A 68 1.76 -1.17 -0.66
CA ALA A 68 2.56 0.04 -0.62
C ALA A 68 2.99 0.48 -2.03
N ALA A 69 3.50 -0.45 -2.85
CA ALA A 69 3.90 -0.15 -4.22
C ALA A 69 2.73 0.35 -5.09
N ILE A 70 1.55 -0.27 -4.97
CA ILE A 70 0.32 0.16 -5.66
C ILE A 70 -0.13 1.53 -5.17
N HIS A 71 -0.13 1.75 -3.86
CA HIS A 71 -0.57 3.00 -3.24
C HIS A 71 0.28 4.19 -3.69
N ASP A 72 1.61 4.06 -3.60
CA ASP A 72 2.55 5.08 -4.05
C ASP A 72 2.37 5.40 -5.53
N THR A 73 2.29 4.36 -6.37
CA THR A 73 2.12 4.55 -7.82
C THR A 73 0.83 5.32 -8.13
N LEU A 74 -0.28 5.00 -7.45
CA LEU A 74 -1.54 5.72 -7.61
C LEU A 74 -1.45 7.18 -7.13
N LEU A 75 -0.77 7.45 -6.03
CA LEU A 75 -0.57 8.82 -5.56
C LEU A 75 0.26 9.65 -6.55
N GLU A 76 1.33 9.06 -7.09
CA GLU A 76 2.21 9.71 -8.06
C GLU A 76 1.54 9.93 -9.43
N GLU A 77 0.63 9.03 -9.84
CA GLU A 77 -0.23 9.22 -11.01
C GLU A 77 -1.31 10.30 -10.80
N GLY A 78 -1.40 10.88 -9.59
CA GLY A 78 -2.31 11.97 -9.26
C GLY A 78 -3.71 11.51 -8.82
N PHE A 79 -3.88 10.23 -8.48
CA PHE A 79 -5.13 9.76 -7.93
C PHE A 79 -5.39 10.36 -6.55
N ARG A 80 -6.66 10.50 -6.21
CA ARG A 80 -7.07 10.95 -4.88
C ARG A 80 -6.56 9.95 -3.85
N GLN A 81 -6.00 10.46 -2.74
CA GLN A 81 -5.56 9.64 -1.60
C GLN A 81 -6.63 8.63 -1.15
N ALA A 82 -7.90 9.05 -1.14
CA ALA A 82 -9.05 8.18 -0.83
C ALA A 82 -9.09 6.89 -1.65
N PHE A 83 -8.78 7.02 -2.94
CA PHE A 83 -8.79 5.93 -3.90
C PHE A 83 -7.56 5.05 -3.71
N ALA A 84 -6.38 5.65 -3.59
CA ALA A 84 -5.14 4.92 -3.28
C ALA A 84 -5.30 4.08 -1.99
N ASP A 85 -5.87 4.64 -0.91
CA ASP A 85 -6.12 3.94 0.36
C ASP A 85 -7.03 2.71 0.20
N SER A 86 -8.05 2.80 -0.67
CA SER A 86 -8.95 1.67 -0.96
C SER A 86 -8.22 0.55 -1.71
N GLN A 87 -7.37 0.91 -2.67
CA GLN A 87 -6.59 -0.06 -3.45
C GLN A 87 -5.51 -0.72 -2.60
N TRP A 88 -4.91 0.01 -1.66
CA TRP A 88 -4.02 -0.56 -0.66
C TRP A 88 -4.69 -1.67 0.16
N PHE A 89 -5.93 -1.42 0.60
CA PHE A 89 -6.72 -2.37 1.38
C PHE A 89 -7.10 -3.62 0.57
N GLU A 90 -7.56 -3.44 -0.67
CA GLU A 90 -7.87 -4.54 -1.58
C GLU A 90 -6.64 -5.40 -1.91
N ALA A 91 -5.49 -4.76 -2.17
CA ALA A 91 -4.23 -5.44 -2.42
C ALA A 91 -3.76 -6.26 -1.21
N ALA A 92 -3.90 -5.71 0.01
CA ALA A 92 -3.48 -6.39 1.23
C ALA A 92 -4.34 -7.63 1.51
N LEU A 93 -5.66 -7.52 1.28
CA LEU A 93 -6.57 -8.67 1.39
C LEU A 93 -6.28 -9.73 0.32
N SER A 94 -5.91 -9.31 -0.89
CA SER A 94 -5.53 -10.24 -1.97
C SER A 94 -4.27 -11.05 -1.66
N GLU A 95 -3.32 -10.49 -0.91
CA GLU A 95 -2.10 -11.19 -0.46
C GLU A 95 -2.33 -12.04 0.80
N HIS A 96 -3.59 -12.26 1.20
CA HIS A 96 -3.96 -13.00 2.42
C HIS A 96 -3.34 -12.44 3.71
N ALA A 97 -3.09 -11.13 3.74
CA ALA A 97 -2.70 -10.44 4.96
C ALA A 97 -3.74 -10.71 6.08
N PRO A 98 -3.33 -10.81 7.36
CA PRO A 98 -4.26 -11.09 8.45
C PRO A 98 -5.38 -10.05 8.46
N GLY A 99 -6.62 -10.46 8.15
CA GLY A 99 -7.72 -9.53 7.87
C GLY A 99 -7.98 -8.52 8.99
N LEU A 100 -7.80 -8.91 10.26
CA LEU A 100 -7.91 -8.00 11.40
C LEU A 100 -6.84 -6.90 11.36
N ARG A 101 -5.59 -7.23 11.04
CA ARG A 101 -4.50 -6.25 10.88
C ARG A 101 -4.81 -5.32 9.71
N THR A 102 -5.20 -5.87 8.56
CA THR A 102 -5.55 -5.08 7.38
C THR A 102 -6.68 -4.09 7.66
N TRP A 103 -7.73 -4.52 8.37
CA TRP A 103 -8.82 -3.64 8.80
C TRP A 103 -8.39 -2.58 9.81
N VAL A 104 -7.53 -2.91 10.77
CA VAL A 104 -6.99 -1.93 11.73
C VAL A 104 -6.16 -0.87 11.01
N ALA A 105 -5.27 -1.26 10.10
CA ALA A 105 -4.48 -0.32 9.30
C ALA A 105 -5.37 0.59 8.46
N TYR A 106 -6.36 0.03 7.75
CA TYR A 106 -7.26 0.81 6.93
C TYR A 106 -8.12 1.78 7.75
N SER A 107 -8.63 1.32 8.89
CA SER A 107 -9.39 2.17 9.82
C SER A 107 -8.52 3.31 10.37
N ALA A 108 -7.25 3.03 10.66
CA ALA A 108 -6.29 4.01 11.12
C ALA A 108 -5.98 5.09 10.06
N MET A 109 -5.80 4.71 8.79
CA MET A 109 -5.62 5.66 7.68
C MET A 109 -6.84 6.59 7.55
N ARG A 110 -8.06 6.03 7.61
CA ARG A 110 -9.30 6.81 7.57
C ARG A 110 -9.48 7.71 8.79
N ALA A 111 -9.16 7.23 9.98
CA ALA A 111 -9.24 8.00 11.22
C ALA A 111 -8.27 9.19 11.19
N ARG A 112 -7.02 8.98 10.75
CA ARG A 112 -6.05 10.07 10.55
C ARG A 112 -6.62 11.15 9.62
N ARG A 113 -7.18 10.73 8.49
CA ARG A 113 -7.78 11.67 7.54
C ARG A 113 -8.96 12.44 8.13
N PHE A 114 -9.84 11.75 8.84
CA PHE A 114 -10.96 12.39 9.53
C PHE A 114 -10.49 13.41 10.56
N LEU A 115 -9.45 13.08 11.34
CA LEU A 115 -8.85 14.00 12.31
C LEU A 115 -8.20 15.21 11.63
N LEU A 116 -7.47 15.03 10.53
CA LEU A 116 -6.89 16.14 9.76
C LEU A 116 -7.98 17.07 9.20
N TRP A 117 -9.05 16.50 8.63
CA TRP A 117 -10.21 17.24 8.17
C TRP A 117 -10.92 18.00 9.30
N ALA A 118 -11.19 17.32 10.42
CA ALA A 118 -11.88 17.91 11.57
C ALA A 118 -11.06 19.01 12.27
N THR A 119 -9.73 18.94 12.17
CA THR A 119 -8.81 19.95 12.72
C THR A 119 -8.43 21.04 11.73
N GLY A 120 -8.95 21.00 10.49
CA GLY A 120 -8.65 21.98 9.45
C GLY A 120 -7.20 21.95 8.96
N ARG A 121 -6.46 20.87 9.24
CA ARG A 121 -5.08 20.68 8.78
C ARG A 121 -5.11 19.95 7.44
N SER A 122 -4.60 20.59 6.39
CA SER A 122 -4.37 19.89 5.12
C SER A 122 -3.27 18.85 5.31
N PRO A 123 -3.42 17.63 4.77
CA PRO A 123 -2.28 16.74 4.61
C PRO A 123 -1.32 17.41 3.62
N GLU A 124 -0.21 17.91 4.14
CA GLU A 124 0.96 18.26 3.34
C GLU A 124 1.50 17.03 2.60
#